data_AF-A0A7T0NXS4-F1
#
_entry.id   AF-A0A7T0NXS4-F1
#
_cell.length_a   1.000
_cell.length_b   1.000
_cell.length_c   1.000
_cell.angle_alpha   90.00
_cell.angle_beta   90.00
_cell.angle_gamma   90.00
#
_symmetry.space_group_name_H-M   'P 1'
#
loop_
_entity.id
_entity.type
_entity.pdbx_description
1 polymer ?
#
loop_
_entity_poly.entity_id
_entity_poly.type
_entity_poly.pdbx_seq_one_letter_code
_entity_poly.pdbx_strand_id
1 'polypeptide(L)'
;MNKLSVKSLLSLGLLPMLVFVAMAQAADNPHAITKHDNPSTCSGCHISTPLLKDDNILVSKNLPDDLAQFRLDGVAMCASCHSPDAFHKVGLNVDFPVPADLPLNSDNQIICLTCHYVHGRLDSDRPQASFSFMDRLLNAERLSKSFLLRRNNSDGELCLTCHNPSQGLN
;
A
#
# COMPACT_ATOMS: atom_id res chain seq x y z
N MET A 1 -26.31 -81.05 -9.83
CA MET A 1 -25.00 -81.11 -9.15
C MET A 1 -23.92 -80.75 -10.15
N ASN A 2 -23.32 -79.56 -10.05
CA ASN A 2 -21.94 -79.28 -10.46
C ASN A 2 -21.54 -77.91 -9.87
N LYS A 3 -20.37 -77.90 -9.21
CA LYS A 3 -19.74 -76.77 -8.52
C LYS A 3 -18.80 -76.01 -9.48
N LEU A 4 -18.22 -74.92 -8.96
CA LEU A 4 -17.16 -74.00 -9.47
C LEU A 4 -17.71 -72.74 -10.19
N SER A 5 -17.17 -71.53 -10.05
CA SER A 5 -16.09 -70.97 -9.22
C SER A 5 -15.99 -69.46 -9.48
N VAL A 6 -16.16 -68.63 -8.43
CA VAL A 6 -15.22 -67.58 -7.96
C VAL A 6 -14.61 -66.58 -8.97
N LYS A 7 -14.85 -65.28 -8.66
CA LYS A 7 -14.07 -64.05 -8.91
C LYS A 7 -14.04 -63.44 -10.33
N SER A 8 -14.56 -62.22 -10.43
CA SER A 8 -13.89 -61.06 -11.06
C SER A 8 -14.74 -59.81 -10.79
N LEU A 9 -14.34 -59.01 -9.79
CA LEU A 9 -13.56 -57.77 -9.96
C LEU A 9 -14.48 -56.57 -10.18
N LEU A 10 -14.78 -55.90 -9.05
CA LEU A 10 -15.12 -54.49 -9.02
C LEU A 10 -14.06 -53.70 -9.81
N SER A 11 -14.48 -52.94 -10.80
CA SER A 11 -13.73 -51.79 -11.30
C SER A 11 -14.62 -50.57 -11.23
N LEU A 12 -14.76 -50.03 -10.01
CA LEU A 12 -15.16 -48.65 -9.78
C LEU A 12 -14.05 -47.78 -10.40
N GLY A 13 -14.29 -47.26 -11.61
CA GLY A 13 -13.40 -46.29 -12.22
C GLY A 13 -13.47 -44.97 -11.48
N LEU A 14 -12.69 -44.82 -10.41
CA LEU A 14 -12.42 -43.52 -9.80
C LEU A 14 -11.39 -42.81 -10.69
N LEU A 15 -11.90 -41.99 -11.62
CA LEU A 15 -11.07 -41.03 -12.35
C LEU A 15 -10.62 -39.96 -11.34
N PRO A 16 -9.31 -39.72 -11.13
CA PRO A 16 -8.89 -38.60 -10.30
C PRO A 16 -9.17 -37.31 -11.06
N MET A 17 -10.23 -36.61 -10.65
CA MET A 17 -10.53 -35.27 -11.09
C MET A 17 -9.43 -34.35 -10.55
N LEU A 18 -8.41 -34.10 -11.37
CA LEU A 18 -7.36 -33.12 -11.12
C LEU A 18 -7.99 -31.73 -11.13
N VAL A 19 -8.40 -31.26 -9.96
CA VAL A 19 -8.78 -29.87 -9.74
C VAL A 19 -7.50 -29.04 -9.77
N PHE A 20 -7.24 -28.39 -10.90
CA PHE A 20 -6.26 -27.31 -10.98
C PHE A 20 -6.78 -26.12 -10.17
N VAL A 21 -6.39 -26.05 -8.90
CA VAL A 21 -6.53 -24.82 -8.12
C VAL A 21 -5.51 -23.84 -8.69
N ALA A 22 -5.98 -22.88 -9.49
CA ALA A 22 -5.18 -21.73 -9.87
C ALA A 22 -4.79 -20.99 -8.57
N MET A 23 -3.54 -21.14 -8.14
CA MET A 23 -3.02 -20.33 -7.05
C MET A 23 -2.92 -18.90 -7.57
N ALA A 24 -3.82 -18.02 -7.12
CA ALA A 24 -3.68 -16.60 -7.30
C ALA A 24 -2.34 -16.19 -6.68
N GLN A 25 -1.38 -15.82 -7.52
CA GLN A 25 -0.13 -15.25 -7.03
C GLN A 25 -0.49 -13.93 -6.35
N ALA A 26 -0.07 -13.76 -5.09
CA ALA A 26 -0.18 -12.48 -4.41
C ALA A 26 0.50 -11.43 -5.29
N ALA A 27 -0.21 -10.36 -5.63
CA ALA A 27 0.37 -9.27 -6.39
C ALA A 27 1.60 -8.76 -5.63
N ASP A 28 2.74 -8.71 -6.31
CA ASP A 28 3.96 -8.15 -5.74
C ASP A 28 3.67 -6.75 -5.20
N ASN A 29 4.08 -6.48 -3.96
CA ASN A 29 3.88 -5.18 -3.34
C ASN A 29 4.85 -4.17 -4.00
N PRO A 30 4.36 -3.27 -4.88
CA PRO A 30 5.24 -2.38 -5.64
C PRO A 30 5.93 -1.34 -4.74
N HIS A 31 5.56 -1.26 -3.48
CA HIS A 31 6.16 -0.37 -2.48
C HIS A 31 7.37 -0.99 -1.77
N ALA A 32 7.53 -2.31 -1.76
CA ALA A 32 8.63 -2.98 -1.09
C ALA A 32 9.79 -3.22 -2.07
N ILE A 33 10.66 -2.22 -2.23
CA ILE A 33 11.82 -2.27 -3.13
C ILE A 33 13.07 -2.66 -2.36
N THR A 34 13.95 -3.48 -2.93
CA THR A 34 15.29 -3.82 -2.44
C THR A 34 16.33 -3.57 -3.53
N LYS A 35 17.62 -3.58 -3.17
CA LYS A 35 18.70 -3.44 -4.17
C LYS A 35 18.81 -4.62 -5.15
N HIS A 36 18.22 -5.77 -4.81
CA HIS A 36 18.19 -6.93 -5.69
C HIS A 36 17.11 -6.81 -6.78
N ASP A 37 16.19 -5.85 -6.65
CA ASP A 37 15.18 -5.63 -7.66
C ASP A 37 15.79 -5.09 -8.95
N ASN A 38 15.17 -5.44 -10.07
CA ASN A 38 15.65 -5.01 -11.38
C ASN A 38 15.59 -3.47 -11.46
N PRO A 39 16.70 -2.75 -11.69
CA PRO A 39 16.74 -1.30 -11.78
C PRO A 39 15.76 -0.69 -12.80
N SER A 40 15.32 -1.47 -13.79
CA SER A 40 14.33 -1.04 -14.77
C SER A 40 12.92 -0.88 -14.18
N THR A 41 12.58 -1.55 -13.07
CA THR A 41 11.25 -1.42 -12.43
C THR A 41 11.05 -0.02 -11.85
N CYS A 42 12.12 0.63 -11.41
CA CYS A 42 12.09 2.00 -10.90
C CYS A 42 11.53 2.98 -11.95
N SER A 43 11.80 2.72 -13.23
CA SER A 43 11.34 3.57 -14.35
C SER A 43 9.83 3.53 -14.59
N GLY A 44 9.10 2.65 -13.90
CA GLY A 44 7.64 2.69 -13.87
C GLY A 44 7.10 3.96 -13.19
N CYS A 45 7.79 4.42 -12.15
CA CYS A 45 7.38 5.60 -11.36
C CYS A 45 8.36 6.77 -11.52
N HIS A 46 9.66 6.49 -11.59
CA HIS A 46 10.72 7.50 -11.63
C HIS A 46 11.21 7.79 -13.06
N ILE A 47 11.64 9.03 -13.31
CA ILE A 47 12.23 9.45 -14.60
C ILE A 47 13.61 8.83 -14.80
N SER A 48 14.34 8.58 -13.71
CA SER A 48 15.62 7.89 -13.72
C SER A 48 15.70 6.91 -12.55
N THR A 49 16.50 5.85 -12.68
CA THR A 49 16.74 4.90 -11.59
C THR A 49 17.48 5.61 -10.45
N PRO A 50 16.87 5.72 -9.25
CA PRO A 50 17.54 6.31 -8.11
C PRO A 50 18.65 5.41 -7.58
N LEU A 51 19.71 6.01 -7.04
CA LEU A 51 20.81 5.27 -6.42
C LEU A 51 20.36 4.69 -5.07
N LEU A 52 20.31 3.36 -4.96
CA LEU A 52 20.01 2.67 -3.71
C LEU A 52 21.28 2.59 -2.85
N LYS A 53 21.18 3.02 -1.59
CA LYS A 53 22.33 3.14 -0.67
C LYS A 53 22.60 1.88 0.16
N ASP A 54 21.63 0.99 0.33
CA ASP A 54 21.74 -0.23 1.12
C ASP A 54 21.01 -1.42 0.48
N ASP A 55 21.24 -2.61 1.03
CA ASP A 55 20.67 -3.89 0.54
C ASP A 55 19.32 -4.23 1.23
N ASN A 56 18.77 -3.32 2.04
CA ASN A 56 17.51 -3.55 2.76
C ASN A 56 16.30 -3.12 1.91
N ILE A 57 15.10 -3.34 2.45
CA ILE A 57 13.90 -2.70 1.90
C ILE A 57 14.11 -1.18 1.95
N LEU A 58 14.02 -0.52 0.80
CA LEU A 58 14.00 0.92 0.69
C LEU A 58 12.81 1.45 1.50
N VAL A 59 13.12 2.20 2.55
CA VAL A 59 12.11 2.88 3.35
C VAL A 59 12.24 4.36 3.07
N SER A 60 11.26 4.95 2.38
CA SER A 60 11.27 6.38 2.08
C SER A 60 10.86 7.26 3.27
N LYS A 61 10.69 6.66 4.45
CA LYS A 61 10.34 7.37 5.68
C LYS A 61 11.40 8.41 6.01
N ASN A 62 10.96 9.64 6.28
CA ASN A 62 11.80 10.81 6.52
C ASN A 62 12.72 11.20 5.36
N LEU A 63 12.58 10.59 4.18
CA LEU A 63 13.25 11.09 2.98
C LEU A 63 12.39 12.22 2.38
N PRO A 64 13.00 13.34 1.98
CA PRO A 64 12.29 14.35 1.22
C PRO A 64 11.89 13.76 -0.13
N ASP A 65 10.67 14.04 -0.55
CA ASP A 65 10.19 13.76 -1.89
C ASP A 65 10.69 14.82 -2.87
N ASP A 66 11.25 14.34 -3.98
CA ASP A 66 11.56 15.17 -5.14
C ASP A 66 10.51 14.88 -6.21
N LEU A 67 9.44 15.69 -6.21
CA LEU A 67 8.31 15.49 -7.12
C LEU A 67 8.72 15.57 -8.60
N ALA A 68 9.82 16.26 -8.91
CA ALA A 68 10.33 16.37 -10.27
C ALA A 68 10.98 15.07 -10.77
N GLN A 69 11.24 14.09 -9.91
CA GLN A 69 11.79 12.79 -10.30
C GLN A 69 10.72 11.78 -10.69
N PHE A 70 9.43 12.09 -10.56
CA PHE A 70 8.35 11.19 -10.95
C PHE A 70 7.90 11.44 -12.38
N ARG A 71 7.55 10.36 -13.09
CA ARG A 71 7.07 10.42 -14.48
C ARG A 71 5.66 10.99 -14.60
N LEU A 72 4.86 10.82 -13.56
CA LEU A 72 3.49 11.27 -13.43
C LEU A 72 3.39 12.13 -12.18
N ASP A 73 2.37 12.99 -12.10
CA ASP A 73 2.08 13.69 -10.86
C ASP A 73 1.75 12.69 -9.74
N GLY A 74 1.90 13.15 -8.49
CA GLY A 74 1.75 12.28 -7.32
C GLY A 74 0.37 11.64 -7.16
N VAL A 75 -0.68 12.14 -7.82
CA VAL A 75 -2.01 11.50 -7.82
C VAL A 75 -2.09 10.48 -8.95
N ALA A 76 -1.76 10.85 -10.18
CA ALA A 76 -1.84 9.97 -11.34
C ALA A 76 -0.93 8.74 -11.18
N MET A 77 0.25 8.90 -10.58
CA MET A 77 1.14 7.78 -10.26
C MET A 77 0.44 6.73 -9.40
N CYS A 78 -0.16 7.13 -8.29
CA CYS A 78 -0.86 6.23 -7.37
C CYS A 78 -2.15 5.67 -7.98
N ALA A 79 -2.84 6.47 -8.80
CA ALA A 79 -4.09 6.10 -9.45
C ALA A 79 -3.94 4.96 -10.48
N SER A 80 -2.72 4.68 -10.94
CA SER A 80 -2.44 3.54 -11.83
C SER A 80 -2.73 2.17 -11.17
N CYS A 81 -2.68 2.11 -9.83
CA CYS A 81 -2.92 0.89 -9.05
C CYS A 81 -4.04 1.03 -8.01
N HIS A 82 -4.26 2.23 -7.48
CA HIS A 82 -5.24 2.51 -6.44
C HIS A 82 -6.38 3.36 -6.98
N SER A 83 -7.60 3.16 -6.49
CA SER A 83 -8.70 4.09 -6.80
C SER A 83 -8.49 5.38 -5.99
N PRO A 84 -8.35 6.56 -6.64
CA PRO A 84 -8.10 7.83 -5.94
C PRO A 84 -9.30 8.26 -5.07
N ASP A 85 -10.50 7.75 -5.35
CA ASP A 85 -11.73 8.09 -4.64
C ASP A 85 -12.06 7.13 -3.48
N ALA A 86 -11.18 6.16 -3.19
CA ALA A 86 -11.51 5.08 -2.25
C ALA A 86 -11.58 5.51 -0.78
N PHE A 87 -10.79 6.50 -0.34
CA PHE A 87 -10.63 6.80 1.09
C PHE A 87 -10.62 8.29 1.46
N HIS A 88 -9.91 9.12 0.71
CA HIS A 88 -9.83 10.56 0.98
C HIS A 88 -9.56 11.35 -0.30
N LYS A 89 -10.01 12.60 -0.32
CA LYS A 89 -9.83 13.48 -1.47
C LYS A 89 -8.38 13.95 -1.61
N VAL A 90 -7.95 14.10 -2.85
CA VAL A 90 -6.67 14.69 -3.29
C VAL A 90 -6.94 15.68 -4.43
N GLY A 91 -5.94 16.45 -4.86
CA GLY A 91 -6.08 17.48 -5.89
C GLY A 91 -6.76 18.76 -5.37
N LEU A 92 -6.79 18.96 -4.05
CA LEU A 92 -7.38 20.14 -3.41
C LEU A 92 -6.28 21.15 -3.07
N ASN A 93 -6.47 22.40 -3.47
CA ASN A 93 -5.60 23.50 -3.06
C ASN A 93 -5.81 23.84 -1.59
N VAL A 94 -4.72 24.15 -0.90
CA VAL A 94 -4.74 24.77 0.42
C VAL A 94 -4.11 26.16 0.33
N ASP A 95 -4.69 27.12 1.06
CA ASP A 95 -4.28 28.53 1.08
C ASP A 95 -3.55 28.91 2.39
N PHE A 96 -3.19 27.91 3.20
CA PHE A 96 -2.46 28.05 4.44
C PHE A 96 -1.16 27.22 4.43
N PRO A 97 -0.17 27.58 5.27
CA PRO A 97 1.05 26.80 5.40
C PRO A 97 0.78 25.40 5.95
N VAL A 98 1.31 24.37 5.29
CA VAL A 98 1.34 23.00 5.83
C VAL A 98 2.73 22.68 6.39
N PRO A 99 2.83 21.79 7.39
CA PRO A 99 4.12 21.32 7.89
C PRO A 99 5.00 20.74 6.78
N ALA A 100 6.32 20.95 6.88
CA ALA A 100 7.27 20.56 5.84
C ALA A 100 7.32 19.05 5.56
N ASP A 101 6.92 18.21 6.51
CA ASP A 101 6.82 16.75 6.35
C ASP A 101 5.53 16.31 5.64
N LEU A 102 4.59 17.23 5.38
CA LEU A 102 3.37 17.02 4.58
C LEU A 102 3.45 17.85 3.29
N PRO A 103 4.25 17.42 2.31
CA PRO A 103 4.54 18.18 1.09
C PRO A 103 3.29 18.38 0.24
N LEU A 104 3.15 19.56 -0.37
CA LEU A 104 2.19 19.81 -1.44
C LEU A 104 2.90 19.67 -2.80
N ASN A 105 2.12 19.55 -3.87
CA ASN A 105 2.69 19.68 -5.21
C ASN A 105 3.04 21.14 -5.55
N SER A 106 3.59 21.37 -6.75
CA SER A 106 3.95 22.70 -7.26
C SER A 106 2.77 23.68 -7.34
N ASP A 107 1.55 23.17 -7.39
CA ASP A 107 0.31 23.95 -7.48
C ASP A 107 -0.37 24.16 -6.11
N ASN A 108 0.36 23.87 -5.01
CA ASN A 108 -0.14 23.90 -3.62
C ASN A 108 -1.33 22.96 -3.37
N GLN A 109 -1.37 21.82 -4.06
CA GLN A 109 -2.41 20.81 -3.88
C GLN A 109 -1.97 19.69 -2.95
N ILE A 110 -2.93 19.20 -2.18
CA ILE A 110 -2.83 17.94 -1.44
C ILE A 110 -2.80 16.80 -2.45
N ILE A 111 -1.75 15.99 -2.41
CA ILE A 111 -1.57 14.80 -3.26
C ILE A 111 -1.43 13.55 -2.40
N CYS A 112 -1.40 12.37 -3.00
CA CYS A 112 -1.20 11.12 -2.25
C CYS A 112 0.07 11.16 -1.39
N LEU A 113 1.15 11.74 -1.95
CA LEU A 113 2.45 11.86 -1.29
C LEU A 113 2.48 12.84 -0.13
N THR A 114 1.46 13.69 0.03
CA THR A 114 1.32 14.58 1.19
C THR A 114 1.19 13.78 2.48
N CYS A 115 0.46 12.66 2.43
CA CYS A 115 0.16 11.83 3.60
C CYS A 115 0.92 10.50 3.60
N HIS A 116 1.33 10.02 2.41
CA HIS A 116 1.95 8.72 2.23
C HIS A 116 3.40 8.82 1.76
N TYR A 117 4.23 7.94 2.31
CA TYR A 117 5.48 7.49 1.72
C TYR A 117 5.20 6.47 0.61
N VAL A 118 6.15 6.30 -0.30
CA VAL A 118 5.99 5.41 -1.48
C VAL A 118 6.64 4.06 -1.25
N HIS A 119 7.75 4.02 -0.52
CA HIS A 119 8.52 2.81 -0.33
C HIS A 119 8.60 2.41 1.14
N GLY A 120 8.42 1.12 1.39
CA GLY A 120 8.55 0.52 2.70
C GLY A 120 7.62 -0.66 2.91
N ARG A 121 7.54 -1.09 4.17
CA ARG A 121 6.64 -2.15 4.59
C ARG A 121 5.24 -1.61 4.86
N LEU A 122 4.22 -2.40 4.51
CA LEU A 122 2.80 -2.05 4.74
C LEU A 122 2.33 -2.37 6.16
N ASP A 123 3.13 -3.11 6.94
CA ASP A 123 2.88 -3.42 8.34
C ASP A 123 3.67 -2.48 9.26
N SER A 124 3.17 -2.33 10.49
CA SER A 124 3.75 -1.54 11.56
C SER A 124 3.70 -2.34 12.85
N ASP A 125 4.67 -2.09 13.71
CA ASP A 125 4.71 -2.51 15.12
C ASP A 125 3.76 -1.71 16.04
N ARG A 126 3.13 -0.65 15.52
CA ARG A 126 2.22 0.24 16.25
C ARG A 126 0.99 0.58 15.42
N PRO A 127 -0.12 1.01 16.04
CA PRO A 127 -1.26 1.53 15.30
C PRO A 127 -0.88 2.71 14.40
N GLN A 128 -1.43 2.77 13.19
CA GLN A 128 -1.21 3.83 12.20
C GLN A 128 -2.49 4.32 11.53
N ALA A 129 -3.58 3.54 11.57
CA ALA A 129 -4.85 3.92 10.94
C ALA A 129 -5.82 4.53 11.96
N SER A 130 -6.68 5.44 11.49
CA SER A 130 -7.75 6.00 12.32
C SER A 130 -8.73 4.90 12.72
N PHE A 131 -9.20 4.98 13.97
CA PHE A 131 -9.96 3.89 14.55
C PHE A 131 -11.07 4.35 15.49
N SER A 132 -12.10 3.52 15.59
CA SER A 132 -13.15 3.69 16.60
C SER A 132 -12.74 2.97 17.87
N PHE A 133 -13.27 3.39 19.03
CA PHE A 133 -13.06 2.68 20.30
C PHE A 133 -13.21 1.14 20.18
N MET A 134 -14.16 0.68 19.36
CA MET A 134 -14.40 -0.74 19.12
C MET A 134 -13.26 -1.45 18.39
N ASP A 135 -12.63 -0.81 17.41
CA ASP A 135 -11.48 -1.39 16.71
C ASP A 135 -10.30 -1.65 17.68
N ARG A 136 -10.10 -0.76 18.66
CA ARG A 136 -9.06 -0.93 19.68
C ARG A 136 -9.43 -1.99 20.71
N LEU A 137 -10.69 -2.03 21.14
CA LEU A 137 -11.19 -3.09 22.04
C LEU A 137 -11.01 -4.49 21.42
N LEU A 138 -11.20 -4.60 20.11
CA LEU A 138 -11.08 -5.85 19.36
C LEU A 138 -9.67 -6.11 18.82
N ASN A 139 -8.69 -5.23 19.09
CA ASN A 139 -7.34 -5.30 18.54
C ASN A 139 -7.32 -5.56 17.02
N ALA A 140 -8.11 -4.79 16.27
CA ALA A 140 -8.31 -5.01 14.84
C ALA A 140 -7.00 -4.95 14.05
N GLU A 141 -6.72 -5.96 13.22
CA GLU A 141 -5.48 -6.07 12.45
C GLU A 141 -5.19 -4.83 11.59
N ARG A 142 -6.25 -4.16 11.11
CA ARG A 142 -6.15 -2.95 10.28
C ARG A 142 -5.40 -1.80 10.99
N LEU A 143 -5.35 -1.79 12.33
CA LEU A 143 -4.67 -0.76 13.10
C LEU A 143 -3.17 -0.77 12.83
N SER A 144 -2.58 -1.96 12.78
CA SER A 144 -1.15 -2.16 12.61
C SER A 144 -0.70 -2.09 11.15
N LYS A 145 -1.60 -1.80 10.21
CA LYS A 145 -1.21 -1.55 8.81
C LYS A 145 -0.70 -0.12 8.69
N SER A 146 0.62 0.05 8.63
CA SER A 146 1.24 1.28 8.16
C SER A 146 1.03 1.31 6.66
N PHE A 147 -0.09 1.88 6.20
CA PHE A 147 -0.30 2.22 4.78
C PHE A 147 0.71 3.29 4.30
N LEU A 148 1.96 3.22 4.75
CA LEU A 148 3.05 4.14 4.52
C LEU A 148 2.74 5.55 4.98
N LEU A 149 1.96 5.72 6.03
CA LEU A 149 1.58 7.05 6.53
C LEU A 149 2.81 7.80 7.07
N ARG A 150 2.87 9.10 6.75
CA ARG A 150 3.95 10.00 7.20
C ARG A 150 3.93 10.26 8.69
N ARG A 151 2.74 10.21 9.29
CA ARG A 151 2.51 10.38 10.72
C ARG A 151 1.69 9.22 11.25
N ASN A 152 1.73 9.05 12.58
CA ASN A 152 0.68 8.30 13.23
C ASN A 152 -0.67 8.95 12.90
N ASN A 153 -1.70 8.12 12.78
CA ASN A 153 -3.06 8.59 12.56
C ASN A 153 -4.04 7.77 13.40
N SER A 154 -3.57 7.18 14.50
CA SER A 154 -4.39 6.37 15.39
C SER A 154 -5.58 7.18 15.91
N ASP A 155 -5.37 8.45 16.25
CA ASP A 155 -6.39 9.32 16.81
C ASP A 155 -6.85 10.40 15.81
N GLY A 156 -6.59 10.20 14.52
CA GLY A 156 -6.95 11.15 13.45
C GLY A 156 -6.00 12.36 13.34
N GLU A 157 -4.86 12.36 14.04
CA GLU A 157 -3.98 13.51 14.15
C GLU A 157 -3.37 13.96 12.81
N LEU A 158 -3.22 13.06 11.84
CA LEU A 158 -2.80 13.42 10.49
C LEU A 158 -3.88 14.26 9.81
N CYS A 159 -5.14 13.86 9.92
CA CYS A 159 -6.28 14.58 9.35
C CYS A 159 -6.45 15.96 10.00
N LEU A 160 -6.28 16.03 11.32
CA LEU A 160 -6.38 17.26 12.11
C LEU A 160 -5.27 18.26 11.79
N THR A 161 -4.23 17.87 11.06
CA THR A 161 -3.21 18.83 10.59
C THR A 161 -3.80 19.86 9.62
N CYS A 162 -4.82 19.48 8.84
CA CYS A 162 -5.55 20.41 7.95
C CYS A 162 -6.97 20.69 8.46
N HIS A 163 -7.60 19.74 9.16
CA HIS A 163 -8.96 19.89 9.70
C HIS A 163 -8.97 20.38 11.16
N ASN A 164 -8.22 21.43 11.45
CA ASN A 164 -8.24 22.07 12.77
C ASN A 164 -9.08 23.36 12.72
N PRO A 165 -10.02 23.58 13.65
CA PRO A 165 -10.80 24.82 13.72
C PRO A 165 -9.97 26.12 13.85
N SER A 166 -8.69 26.05 14.20
CA SER A 166 -7.78 27.21 14.22
C SER A 166 -7.03 27.45 12.91
N GLN A 167 -7.28 26.67 11.85
CA GLN A 167 -6.64 26.86 10.55
C GLN A 167 -7.11 28.16 9.89
N GLY A 168 -6.16 28.98 9.43
CA GLY A 168 -6.42 30.29 8.79
C GLY A 168 -6.47 31.50 9.73
N LEU A 169 -6.10 31.36 11.01
CA LEU A 169 -6.07 32.46 11.99
C LEU A 169 -4.74 33.26 12.03
N ASN A 170 -3.97 33.27 10.94
CA ASN A 170 -2.77 34.11 10.85
C ASN A 170 -3.07 35.47 10.22
#